data_AF-A0A7V6H2M2-F1
#
_entry.id   AF-A0A7V6H2M2-F1
#
_cell.length_a   1.000
_cell.length_b   1.000
_cell.length_c   1.000
_cell.angle_alpha   90.00
_cell.angle_beta   90.00
_cell.angle_gamma   90.00
#
_symmetry.space_group_name_H-M   'P 1'
#
loop_
_entity.id
_entity.type
_entity.pdbx_description
1 polymer ?
#
loop_
_entity_poly.entity_id
_entity_poly.type
_entity_poly.pdbx_seq_one_letter_code
_entity_poly.pdbx_strand_id
1 'polypeptide(L)'
;MKSAGSFLGGILAGAAIGAALALLYAPQSGEETRKALKKKISELEGELEALGSTLREKGVEIKDEVKKSIDDIEKKISKLRAEYAKH
;
A
#
# COMPACT_ATOMS: atom_id res chain seq x y z
N MET A 1 0.70 -10.20 19.63
CA MET A 1 0.84 -9.65 18.27
C MET A 1 2.31 -9.27 18.03
N LYS A 2 3.18 -10.22 17.66
CA LYS A 2 4.61 -9.95 17.33
C LYS A 2 4.95 -10.25 15.86
N SER A 3 4.05 -10.86 15.09
CA SER A 3 4.32 -11.35 13.74
C SER A 3 4.32 -10.27 12.66
N ALA A 4 3.36 -9.34 12.68
CA ALA A 4 3.22 -8.33 11.64
C ALA A 4 4.39 -7.34 11.59
N GLY A 5 4.84 -6.86 12.76
CA GLY A 5 5.98 -5.93 12.84
C GLY A 5 7.31 -6.56 12.40
N SER A 6 7.55 -7.81 12.79
CA SER A 6 8.76 -8.54 12.38
C SER A 6 8.76 -8.86 10.88
N PHE A 7 7.59 -9.17 10.31
CA PHE A 7 7.46 -9.44 8.88
C PHE A 7 7.67 -8.19 8.03
N LEU A 8 7.05 -7.06 8.41
CA LEU A 8 7.26 -5.77 7.76
C LEU A 8 8.72 -5.31 7.85
N GLY A 9 9.35 -5.49 9.02
CA GLY A 9 10.78 -5.22 9.20
C GLY A 9 11.65 -6.03 8.23
N GLY A 10 11.34 -7.32 8.05
CA GLY A 10 12.03 -8.19 7.09
C GLY A 10 11.86 -7.74 5.63
N ILE A 11 10.64 -7.35 5.23
CA ILE A 11 10.38 -6.80 3.89
C ILE A 11 11.19 -5.53 3.65
N LEU A 12 11.18 -4.59 4.59
CA LEU A 12 11.90 -3.33 4.46
C LEU A 12 13.41 -3.55 4.38
N ALA A 13 13.96 -4.44 5.21
CA ALA A 13 15.37 -4.79 5.17
C ALA A 13 15.76 -5.44 3.84
N GLY A 14 14.97 -6.41 3.35
CA GLY A 14 15.20 -7.06 2.06
C GLY A 14 15.10 -6.09 0.88
N ALA A 15 14.11 -5.20 0.89
CA ALA A 15 13.93 -4.17 -0.14
C ALA A 15 15.10 -3.19 -0.18
N ALA A 16 15.60 -2.75 0.98
CA ALA A 16 16.75 -1.85 1.06
C ALA A 16 18.02 -2.49 0.47
N ILE A 17 18.29 -3.76 0.83
CA ILE A 17 19.43 -4.52 0.30
C ILE A 17 19.28 -4.72 -1.22
N GLY A 18 18.10 -5.14 -1.67
CA GLY A 18 17.83 -5.35 -3.10
C GLY A 18 17.97 -4.07 -3.92
N ALA A 19 17.46 -2.94 -3.40
CA ALA A 19 17.58 -1.64 -4.06
C ALA A 19 19.04 -1.17 -4.14
N ALA A 20 19.83 -1.35 -3.08
CA ALA A 20 21.25 -1.02 -3.09
C ALA A 20 22.02 -1.84 -4.15
N LEU A 21 21.74 -3.14 -4.24
CA LEU A 21 22.33 -4.00 -5.26
C LEU A 21 21.89 -3.61 -6.68
N ALA A 22 20.60 -3.31 -6.87
CA ALA A 22 20.08 -2.86 -8.17
C ALA A 22 20.71 -1.55 -8.63
N LEU A 23 20.89 -0.57 -7.73
CA LEU A 23 21.57 0.68 -8.02
C LEU A 23 23.05 0.48 -8.34
N LEU A 24 23.72 -0.45 -7.66
CA LEU A 24 25.12 -0.77 -7.94
C LEU A 24 25.29 -1.46 -9.30
N TYR A 25 24.32 -2.28 -9.71
CA TYR A 25 24.37 -3.02 -10.97
C TYR A 25 23.90 -2.18 -12.17
N ALA A 26 23.04 -1.19 -11.96
CA ALA A 26 22.58 -0.30 -13.02
C ALA A 26 23.64 0.76 -13.35
N PRO A 27 24.18 0.81 -14.58
CA PRO A 27 25.14 1.85 -14.97
C PRO A 27 24.38 3.17 -15.23
N GLN A 28 24.24 3.99 -14.20
CA GLN A 28 23.78 5.38 -14.32
C GLN A 28 24.81 6.32 -13.69
N SER A 29 25.04 7.45 -14.35
CA SER A 29 25.92 8.48 -13.79
C SER A 29 25.25 9.19 -12.61
N GLY A 30 26.04 9.64 -11.62
CA GLY A 30 25.50 10.39 -10.48
C GLY A 30 24.75 11.67 -10.87
N GLU A 31 25.13 12.28 -11.99
CA GLU A 31 24.45 13.45 -12.57
C GLU A 31 23.04 13.09 -13.08
N GLU A 32 22.91 11.99 -13.83
CA GLU A 32 21.62 11.48 -14.29
C GLU A 32 20.74 11.07 -13.12
N THR A 33 21.29 10.39 -12.11
CA THR A 33 20.54 10.02 -10.89
C THR A 33 20.00 11.25 -10.16
N ARG A 34 20.82 12.31 -10.02
CA ARG A 34 20.38 13.57 -9.40
C ARG A 34 19.30 14.25 -10.23
N LYS A 35 19.45 14.27 -11.55
CA LYS A 35 18.47 14.86 -12.48
C LYS A 35 17.14 14.09 -12.45
N ALA A 36 17.20 12.76 -12.49
CA ALA A 36 16.05 11.87 -12.39
C ALA A 36 15.34 12.00 -11.05
N LEU A 37 16.09 12.09 -9.95
CA LEU A 37 15.53 12.29 -8.61
C LEU A 37 14.80 13.64 -8.51
N LYS A 38 15.42 14.74 -8.97
CA LYS A 38 14.76 16.06 -9.00
C LYS A 38 13.49 16.06 -9.83
N LYS A 39 13.51 15.41 -11.00
CA LYS A 39 12.33 15.28 -11.87
C LYS A 39 11.22 14.50 -11.16
N LYS A 40 11.55 13.33 -10.59
CA LYS A 40 10.60 12.51 -9.84
C LYS A 40 10.02 13.23 -8.63
N ILE A 41 10.83 13.98 -7.87
CA ILE A 41 10.34 14.77 -6.73
C ILE A 41 9.35 15.83 -7.19
N SER A 42 9.68 16.59 -8.25
CA SER A 42 8.77 17.60 -8.79
C SER A 42 7.49 17.00 -9.37
N GLU A 43 7.58 15.83 -10.01
CA GLU A 43 6.41 15.08 -10.48
C GLU A 43 5.56 14.57 -9.31
N LEU A 44 6.18 14.02 -8.27
CA LEU A 44 5.53 13.57 -7.04
C LEU A 44 4.84 14.72 -6.31
N GLU A 45 5.43 15.90 -6.22
CA GLU A 45 4.80 17.06 -5.59
C GLU A 45 3.50 17.45 -6.32
N GLY A 46 3.54 17.51 -7.66
CA GLY A 46 2.34 17.79 -8.46
C GLY A 46 1.30 16.66 -8.40
N GLU A 47 1.75 15.40 -8.43
CA GLU A 47 0.87 14.24 -8.28
C GLU A 47 0.25 14.20 -6.90
N LEU A 48 0.98 14.45 -5.82
CA LEU A 48 0.46 14.45 -4.44
C LEU A 48 -0.61 15.51 -4.21
N GLU A 49 -0.51 16.66 -4.87
CA GLU A 49 -1.52 17.72 -4.80
C GLU A 49 -2.84 17.28 -5.48
N ALA A 50 -2.74 16.63 -6.64
CA ALA A 50 -3.87 16.03 -7.35
C ALA A 50 -4.40 14.75 -6.65
N LEU A 51 -3.50 13.97 -6.05
CA LEU A 51 -3.83 12.76 -5.31
C LEU A 51 -4.51 13.13 -4.00
N GLY A 52 -4.08 14.17 -3.29
CA GLY A 52 -4.66 14.59 -2.02
C GLY A 52 -6.12 15.01 -2.15
N SER A 53 -6.47 15.70 -3.23
CA SER A 53 -7.86 16.05 -3.57
C SER A 53 -8.67 14.80 -3.94
N THR A 54 -8.14 13.95 -4.82
CA THR A 54 -8.84 12.74 -5.30
C THR A 54 -8.94 11.64 -4.24
N LEU A 55 -7.92 11.46 -3.41
CA LEU A 55 -7.86 10.47 -2.31
C LEU A 55 -8.83 10.84 -1.20
N ARG A 56 -9.09 12.12 -0.96
CA ARG A 56 -10.04 12.51 0.07
C ARG A 56 -11.46 12.16 -0.34
N GLU A 57 -11.82 12.34 -1.61
CA GLU A 57 -13.13 11.93 -2.14
C GLU A 57 -13.22 10.41 -2.30
N LYS A 58 -12.30 9.80 -3.05
CA LYS A 58 -12.30 8.35 -3.30
C LYS A 58 -12.02 7.53 -2.05
N GLY A 59 -11.23 8.04 -1.12
CA GLY A 59 -10.93 7.35 0.14
C GLY A 59 -12.14 7.29 1.06
N VAL A 60 -13.04 8.26 1.00
CA VAL A 60 -14.33 8.20 1.71
C VAL A 60 -15.22 7.14 1.08
N GLU A 61 -15.35 7.13 -0.25
CA GLU A 61 -16.13 6.11 -0.97
C GLU A 61 -15.59 4.69 -0.74
N ILE A 62 -14.28 4.48 -0.87
CA ILE A 62 -13.62 3.19 -0.66
C ILE A 62 -13.80 2.73 0.78
N LYS A 63 -13.70 3.64 1.76
CA LYS A 63 -13.90 3.29 3.17
C LYS A 63 -15.33 2.82 3.41
N ASP A 64 -16.31 3.49 2.83
CA ASP A 64 -17.73 3.13 3.00
C ASP A 64 -18.08 1.83 2.26
N GLU A 65 -17.50 1.60 1.09
CA GLU A 65 -17.67 0.36 0.31
C GLU A 65 -17.01 -0.84 0.99
N VAL A 66 -15.80 -0.66 1.54
CA VAL A 66 -15.11 -1.67 2.34
C VAL A 66 -15.90 -1.98 3.61
N LYS A 67 -16.43 -0.96 4.29
CA LYS A 67 -17.24 -1.15 5.49
C LYS A 67 -18.52 -1.93 5.18
N LYS A 68 -19.23 -1.59 4.10
CA LYS A 68 -20.39 -2.37 3.63
C LYS A 68 -20.04 -3.82 3.30
N SER A 69 -18.93 -4.02 2.61
CA SER A 69 -18.47 -5.37 2.25
C SER A 69 -18.14 -6.20 3.49
N ILE A 70 -17.52 -5.59 4.51
CA ILE A 70 -17.26 -6.24 5.80
C ILE A 70 -18.56 -6.58 6.52
N ASP A 71 -19.51 -5.64 6.59
CA ASP A 71 -20.83 -5.86 7.23
C ASP A 71 -21.60 -7.00 6.54
N ASP A 72 -21.53 -7.09 5.21
CA ASP A 72 -22.17 -8.15 4.43
C ASP A 72 -21.49 -9.51 4.61
N ILE A 73 -20.16 -9.52 4.71
CA ILE A 73 -19.40 -10.73 5.05
C ILE A 73 -19.80 -11.21 6.44
N GLU A 74 -19.89 -10.32 7.43
CA GLU A 74 -20.28 -10.65 8.80
C GLU A 74 -21.71 -11.19 8.89
N LYS A 75 -22.64 -10.62 8.12
CA LYS A 75 -24.01 -11.16 7.96
C LYS A 75 -24.05 -12.54 7.31
N LYS A 76 -23.22 -12.78 6.28
CA LYS A 76 -23.14 -14.10 5.63
C LYS A 76 -22.56 -15.15 6.56
N ILE A 77 -21.49 -14.80 7.30
CA ILE A 77 -20.84 -15.68 8.28
C ILE A 77 -21.79 -16.02 9.44
N SER A 78 -22.54 -15.04 9.96
CA SER A 78 -23.51 -15.26 11.04
C SER A 78 -24.69 -16.13 10.61
N LYS A 79 -25.20 -15.96 9.39
CA LYS A 79 -26.23 -16.85 8.82
C LYS A 79 -25.73 -18.29 8.66
N LEU A 80 -24.54 -18.47 8.08
CA LEU A 80 -23.92 -19.80 7.98
C LEU A 80 -23.76 -20.43 9.36
N ARG A 81 -23.22 -19.70 10.34
CA ARG A 81 -23.08 -20.23 11.72
C ARG A 81 -24.41 -20.64 12.34
N ALA A 82 -25.48 -19.86 12.16
CA ALA A 82 -26.80 -20.20 12.69
C ALA A 82 -27.44 -21.41 12.00
N GLU A 83 -27.15 -21.61 10.71
CA GLU A 83 -27.59 -22.75 9.93
C GLU A 83 -26.84 -24.04 10.33
N TYR A 84 -25.52 -23.96 10.55
CA TYR A 84 -24.71 -25.07 11.03
C TYR A 84 -24.89 -25.39 12.52
N ALA A 85 -25.33 -24.43 13.35
CA ALA A 85 -25.60 -24.68 14.78
C ALA A 85 -26.97 -25.35 15.05
N LYS A 86 -27.81 -25.50 14.03
CA LYS A 86 -29.11 -26.19 14.11
C LYS A 86 -29.06 -27.66 13.65
N HIS A 87 -27.93 -28.10 13.10
CA HIS A 87 -27.61 -29.50 12.79
C HIS A 87 -26.66 -30.06 13.84
#